data_AF-A0A1D9FYE6-F1
#
_entry.id   AF-A0A1D9FYE6-F1
#
_cell.length_a   1.000
_cell.length_b   1.000
_cell.length_c   1.000
_cell.angle_alpha   90.00
_cell.angle_beta   90.00
_cell.angle_gamma   90.00
#
_symmetry.space_group_name_H-M   'P 1'
#
loop_
_entity.id
_entity.type
_entity.pdbx_description
1 polymer ?
#
loop_
_entity_poly.entity_id
_entity_poly.type
_entity_poly.pdbx_seq_one_letter_code
_entity_poly.pdbx_strand_id
1 'polypeptide(L)'
;MDASTFNHLTNIQQHLNSRSRKDNGFGKTCQIFLAITFCRLGFQVENYSSQGVDIDSWNHPYFPNFSIEVKTTTKHTVTLGQKDVDGLKKKAREGYEPIFAVLRLELLSNWIIAKAKGIKAGNHPVGRLQTSVRAMPELQDQVNQEFPRVVNDYGARVLSIPAEEVLTDLDKYLDRERQKVLPKESVMGLRARYRF
;
A
#
# COMPACT_ATOMS: atom_id res chain seq x y z
N MET A 1 5.17 5.24 -13.69
CA MET A 1 5.77 3.89 -13.68
C MET A 1 6.34 3.57 -15.06
N ASP A 2 7.48 2.89 -15.11
CA ASP A 2 8.11 2.48 -16.36
C ASP A 2 7.38 1.29 -17.03
N ALA A 3 7.81 0.95 -18.25
CA ALA A 3 7.21 -0.14 -19.03
C ALA A 3 7.38 -1.51 -18.35
N SER A 4 8.51 -1.75 -17.68
CA SER A 4 8.78 -3.02 -17.00
C SER A 4 7.80 -3.25 -15.86
N THR A 5 7.64 -2.25 -15.00
CA THR A 5 6.73 -2.27 -13.85
C THR A 5 5.28 -2.39 -14.32
N PHE A 6 4.90 -1.63 -15.35
CA PHE A 6 3.57 -1.70 -15.94
C PHE A 6 3.25 -3.10 -16.48
N ASN A 7 4.18 -3.71 -17.22
CA ASN A 7 4.02 -5.06 -17.77
C ASN A 7 3.91 -6.10 -16.65
N HIS A 8 4.76 -6.02 -15.62
CA HIS A 8 4.67 -6.91 -14.45
C HIS A 8 3.31 -6.82 -13.75
N LEU A 9 2.83 -5.61 -13.46
CA LEU A 9 1.52 -5.44 -12.80
C LEU A 9 0.36 -5.88 -13.69
N THR A 10 0.45 -5.65 -15.01
CA THR A 10 -0.56 -6.13 -15.96
C THR A 10 -0.61 -7.65 -15.99
N ASN A 11 0.55 -8.32 -16.03
CA ASN A 11 0.62 -9.77 -15.97
C ASN A 11 0.09 -10.31 -14.63
N ILE A 12 0.40 -9.65 -13.52
CA ILE A 12 -0.14 -10.01 -12.20
C ILE A 12 -1.65 -9.84 -12.18
N GLN A 13 -2.18 -8.74 -12.71
CA GLN A 13 -3.63 -8.54 -12.81
C GLN A 13 -4.30 -9.64 -13.62
N GLN A 14 -3.73 -10.01 -14.77
CA GLN A 14 -4.24 -11.10 -15.62
C GLN A 14 -4.21 -12.46 -14.90
N HIS A 15 -3.08 -12.77 -14.25
CA HIS A 15 -2.90 -14.00 -13.45
C HIS A 15 -4.01 -14.13 -12.39
N LEU A 16 -4.22 -13.06 -11.63
CA LEU A 16 -5.18 -13.05 -10.52
C LEU A 16 -6.65 -13.01 -10.98
N ASN A 17 -6.94 -12.39 -12.13
CA ASN A 17 -8.29 -12.31 -12.67
C ASN A 17 -8.75 -13.59 -13.40
N SER A 18 -7.83 -14.49 -13.74
CA SER A 18 -8.11 -15.65 -14.59
C SER A 18 -9.09 -16.67 -13.99
N ARG A 19 -9.36 -16.68 -12.67
CA ARG A 19 -10.17 -17.74 -12.02
C ARG A 19 -11.15 -17.33 -10.91
N SER A 20 -11.49 -16.05 -10.72
CA SER A 20 -12.51 -15.66 -9.72
C SER A 20 -13.24 -14.37 -10.06
N ARG A 21 -14.58 -14.37 -10.03
CA ARG A 21 -15.44 -13.18 -10.12
C ARG A 21 -15.37 -12.27 -8.87
N LYS A 22 -14.59 -12.63 -7.85
CA LYS A 22 -14.38 -11.76 -6.66
C LYS A 22 -13.14 -10.90 -6.86
N ASP A 23 -13.41 -9.74 -7.43
CA ASP A 23 -12.58 -8.62 -7.91
C ASP A 23 -11.52 -7.98 -6.96
N ASN A 24 -10.94 -8.69 -5.99
CA ASN A 24 -10.07 -8.04 -4.99
C ASN A 24 -8.60 -8.54 -4.92
N GLY A 25 -8.22 -9.59 -5.66
CA GLY A 25 -6.86 -10.15 -5.58
C GLY A 25 -5.77 -9.17 -6.00
N PHE A 26 -5.95 -8.49 -7.13
CA PHE A 26 -4.99 -7.50 -7.63
C PHE A 26 -4.88 -6.29 -6.70
N GLY A 27 -6.00 -5.72 -6.26
CA GLY A 27 -6.02 -4.59 -5.35
C GLY A 27 -5.28 -4.90 -4.04
N LYS A 28 -5.56 -6.07 -3.43
CA LYS A 28 -4.86 -6.51 -2.22
C LYS A 28 -3.38 -6.84 -2.46
N THR A 29 -3.02 -7.35 -3.62
CA THR A 29 -1.60 -7.52 -4.01
C THR A 29 -0.87 -6.17 -4.07
N CYS A 30 -1.46 -5.16 -4.73
CA CYS A 30 -0.90 -3.81 -4.77
C CYS A 30 -0.82 -3.16 -3.38
N GLN A 31 -1.82 -3.41 -2.52
CA GLN A 31 -1.78 -2.96 -1.13
C GLN A 31 -0.58 -3.56 -0.39
N ILE A 32 -0.33 -4.86 -0.48
CA ILE A 32 0.81 -5.50 0.20
C ILE A 32 2.15 -4.99 -0.38
N PHE A 33 2.25 -4.82 -1.71
CA PHE A 33 3.43 -4.19 -2.30
C PHE A 33 3.66 -2.76 -1.81
N LEU A 34 2.59 -1.98 -1.64
CA LEU A 34 2.69 -0.65 -1.07
C LEU A 34 3.12 -0.72 0.41
N ALA A 35 2.56 -1.63 1.21
CA ALA A 35 2.98 -1.85 2.59
C ALA A 35 4.47 -2.21 2.70
N ILE A 36 4.97 -3.11 1.85
CA ILE A 36 6.40 -3.43 1.75
C ILE A 36 7.22 -2.20 1.35
N THR A 37 6.72 -1.39 0.42
CA THR A 37 7.36 -0.13 0.02
C THR A 37 7.53 0.79 1.22
N PHE A 38 6.49 0.97 2.05
CA PHE A 38 6.59 1.77 3.28
C PHE A 38 7.59 1.18 4.29
N CYS A 39 7.66 -0.15 4.44
CA CYS A 39 8.73 -0.78 5.25
C CYS A 39 10.12 -0.39 4.72
N ARG A 40 10.34 -0.47 3.41
CA ARG A 40 11.64 -0.13 2.80
C ARG A 40 11.98 1.35 2.87
N LEU A 41 10.97 2.22 2.93
CA LEU A 41 11.13 3.64 3.23
C LEU A 41 11.41 3.91 4.71
N GLY A 42 11.44 2.89 5.57
CA GLY A 42 11.80 3.02 6.99
C GLY A 42 10.63 3.22 7.94
N PHE A 43 9.39 3.01 7.48
CA PHE A 43 8.22 3.02 8.36
C PHE A 43 8.02 1.67 9.03
N GLN A 44 7.55 1.67 10.28
CA GLN A 44 6.84 0.52 10.82
C GLN A 44 5.45 0.48 10.19
N VAL A 45 4.94 -0.72 9.87
CA VAL A 45 3.73 -0.87 9.06
C VAL A 45 2.80 -1.95 9.61
N GLU A 46 1.51 -1.63 9.75
CA GLU A 46 0.43 -2.58 9.95
C GLU A 46 -0.44 -2.64 8.68
N ASN A 47 -0.84 -3.84 8.25
CA ASN A 47 -1.55 -4.07 6.99
C ASN A 47 -2.82 -4.88 7.29
N TYR A 48 -3.98 -4.32 6.92
CA TYR A 48 -5.26 -4.88 7.26
C TYR A 48 -5.95 -5.49 6.03
N SER A 49 -6.40 -6.74 6.17
CA SER A 49 -7.04 -7.48 5.08
C SER A 49 -8.54 -7.17 4.93
N SER A 50 -9.24 -6.77 6.00
CA SER A 50 -10.71 -6.65 5.99
C SER A 50 -11.34 -5.67 6.97
N GLN A 51 -10.57 -5.04 7.88
CA GLN A 51 -11.10 -4.16 8.92
C GLN A 51 -10.33 -2.85 8.98
N GLY A 52 -11.05 -1.73 9.02
CA GLY A 52 -10.45 -0.40 9.12
C GLY A 52 -9.92 0.14 7.79
N VAL A 53 -8.87 0.95 7.88
CA VAL A 53 -8.09 1.43 6.73
C VAL A 53 -7.17 0.31 6.25
N ASP A 54 -6.64 0.39 5.04
CA ASP A 54 -5.81 -0.68 4.47
C ASP A 54 -4.44 -0.80 5.13
N ILE A 55 -3.77 0.32 5.42
CA ILE A 55 -2.41 0.35 5.98
C ILE A 55 -2.31 1.44 7.05
N ASP A 56 -1.72 1.12 8.19
CA ASP A 56 -1.16 2.12 9.11
C ASP A 56 0.36 2.09 9.03
N SER A 57 0.99 3.25 9.08
CA SER A 57 2.46 3.36 9.10
C SER A 57 2.93 4.43 10.08
N TRP A 58 4.03 4.19 10.79
CA TRP A 58 4.49 5.06 11.87
C TRP A 58 6.00 4.96 12.12
N ASN A 59 6.50 5.79 13.04
CA ASN A 59 7.90 5.82 13.50
C ASN A 59 8.93 6.15 12.40
N HIS A 60 8.53 6.88 11.36
CA HIS A 60 9.48 7.40 10.38
C HIS A 60 10.11 8.71 10.89
N PRO A 61 11.43 8.93 10.71
CA PRO A 61 12.13 10.10 11.26
C PRO A 61 11.69 11.45 10.67
N TYR A 62 11.16 11.46 9.44
CA TYR A 62 10.86 12.69 8.69
C TYR A 62 9.39 12.86 8.30
N PHE A 63 8.56 11.84 8.48
CA PHE A 63 7.18 11.86 8.04
C PHE A 63 6.25 11.57 9.23
N PRO A 64 5.04 12.14 9.25
CA PRO A 64 4.06 11.81 10.27
C PRO A 64 3.62 10.34 10.14
N ASN A 65 2.93 9.85 11.16
CA ASN A 65 2.26 8.56 11.08
C ASN A 65 1.10 8.67 10.09
N PHE A 66 0.97 7.72 9.16
CA PHE A 66 -0.07 7.72 8.14
C PHE A 66 -1.06 6.57 8.32
N SER A 67 -2.32 6.87 8.08
CA SER A 67 -3.35 5.87 7.82
C SER A 67 -3.78 5.98 6.37
N ILE A 68 -3.72 4.88 5.64
CA ILE A 68 -3.73 4.84 4.19
C ILE A 68 -4.90 3.99 3.73
N GLU A 69 -5.75 4.55 2.88
CA GLU A 69 -6.67 3.77 2.05
C GLU A 69 -6.07 3.58 0.66
N VAL A 70 -6.01 2.34 0.18
CA VAL A 70 -5.40 1.98 -1.10
C VAL A 70 -6.47 1.74 -2.15
N LYS A 71 -6.35 2.43 -3.29
CA LYS A 71 -7.23 2.20 -4.45
C LYS A 71 -6.43 1.92 -5.70
N THR A 72 -6.92 0.95 -6.47
CA THR A 72 -6.44 0.69 -7.83
C THR A 72 -7.57 0.93 -8.83
N THR A 73 -7.25 1.37 -10.03
CA THR A 73 -8.24 1.57 -11.11
C THR A 73 -7.58 1.45 -12.47
N THR A 74 -8.32 1.03 -13.49
CA THR A 74 -7.93 1.17 -14.90
C THR A 74 -8.58 2.39 -15.56
N LYS A 75 -9.53 3.04 -14.86
CA LYS A 75 -10.32 4.17 -15.35
C LYS A 75 -9.67 5.51 -14.97
N HIS A 76 -10.11 6.59 -15.60
CA HIS A 76 -9.74 7.96 -15.19
C HIS A 76 -10.42 8.44 -13.91
N THR A 77 -11.27 7.61 -13.31
CA THR A 77 -11.94 7.86 -12.04
C THR A 77 -11.64 6.76 -11.04
N VAL A 78 -11.72 7.12 -9.76
CA VAL A 78 -11.63 6.20 -8.63
C VAL A 78 -12.83 6.41 -7.71
N THR A 79 -13.42 5.31 -7.23
CA THR A 79 -14.51 5.36 -6.26
C THR A 79 -13.93 5.30 -4.85
N LEU A 80 -14.24 6.31 -4.04
CA LEU A 80 -13.92 6.34 -2.62
C LEU A 80 -15.19 6.05 -1.83
N GLY A 81 -15.19 4.94 -1.09
CA GLY A 81 -16.34 4.48 -0.33
C GLY A 81 -16.59 5.33 0.91
N GLN A 82 -17.84 5.31 1.39
CA GLN A 82 -18.20 5.97 2.64
C GLN A 82 -17.44 5.36 3.84
N LYS A 83 -17.27 4.03 3.83
CA LYS A 83 -16.50 3.29 4.84
C LYS A 83 -15.04 3.76 4.90
N ASP A 84 -14.41 3.92 3.75
CA ASP A 84 -13.02 4.37 3.61
C ASP A 84 -12.84 5.77 4.22
N VAL A 85 -13.71 6.70 3.85
CA VAL A 85 -13.70 8.08 4.35
C VAL A 85 -13.92 8.13 5.86
N ASP A 86 -14.85 7.33 6.38
CA ASP A 86 -15.14 7.31 7.82
C ASP A 86 -14.05 6.61 8.63
N GLY A 87 -13.43 5.55 8.08
CA GLY A 87 -12.26 4.89 8.64
C GLY A 87 -11.07 5.85 8.77
N LEU A 88 -10.76 6.57 7.69
CA LEU A 88 -9.70 7.58 7.69
C LEU A 88 -9.99 8.75 8.65
N LYS A 89 -11.24 9.21 8.75
CA LYS A 89 -11.63 10.23 9.75
C LYS A 89 -11.45 9.73 11.18
N LYS A 90 -11.73 8.46 11.44
CA LYS A 90 -11.51 7.86 12.77
C LYS A 90 -10.02 7.88 13.10
N LYS A 91 -9.18 7.43 12.17
CA LYS A 91 -7.71 7.45 12.32
C LYS A 91 -7.13 8.84 12.52
N ALA A 92 -7.69 9.85 11.88
CA ALA A 92 -7.32 11.24 12.12
C ALA A 92 -7.53 11.67 13.59
N ARG A 93 -8.57 11.17 14.27
CA ARG A 93 -8.80 11.43 15.70
C ARG A 93 -7.83 10.66 16.60
N GLU A 94 -7.22 9.59 16.08
CA GLU A 94 -6.19 8.79 16.73
C GLU A 94 -4.78 9.38 16.51
N GLY A 95 -4.65 10.50 15.81
CA GLY A 95 -3.39 11.22 15.61
C GLY A 95 -2.62 10.87 14.32
N TYR A 96 -3.19 10.05 13.45
CA TYR A 96 -2.61 9.74 12.13
C TYR A 96 -2.97 10.82 11.09
N GLU A 97 -2.09 11.07 10.12
CA GLU A 97 -2.42 11.83 8.90
C GLU A 97 -3.14 10.87 7.92
N PRO A 98 -4.44 11.08 7.65
CA PRO A 98 -5.18 10.19 6.76
C PRO A 98 -4.87 10.50 5.30
N ILE A 99 -4.55 9.48 4.51
CA ILE A 99 -4.22 9.63 3.08
C ILE A 99 -4.96 8.60 2.23
N PHE A 100 -5.23 8.98 0.97
CA PHE A 100 -5.54 8.04 -0.10
C PHE A 100 -4.29 7.80 -0.93
N ALA A 101 -3.95 6.53 -1.15
CA ALA A 101 -2.97 6.09 -2.13
C ALA A 101 -3.71 5.50 -3.33
N VAL A 102 -3.59 6.14 -4.49
CA VAL A 102 -4.33 5.73 -5.70
C VAL A 102 -3.35 5.37 -6.80
N LEU A 103 -3.46 4.15 -7.33
CA LEU A 103 -2.75 3.70 -8.51
C LEU A 103 -3.71 3.53 -9.67
N ARG A 104 -3.47 4.27 -10.75
CA ARG A 104 -4.08 3.96 -12.05
C ARG A 104 -3.15 3.02 -12.80
N LEU A 105 -3.65 1.85 -13.19
CA LEU A 105 -2.87 0.89 -13.97
C LEU A 105 -2.83 1.34 -15.43
N GLU A 106 -1.82 2.12 -15.77
CA GLU A 106 -1.52 2.62 -17.11
C GLU A 106 -0.02 2.94 -17.21
N LEU A 107 0.54 2.85 -18.42
CA LEU A 107 1.92 3.24 -18.67
C LEU A 107 2.17 4.70 -18.23
N LEU A 108 3.33 4.96 -17.63
CA LEU A 108 3.72 6.26 -17.06
C LEU A 108 2.83 6.77 -15.90
N SER A 109 1.83 6.01 -15.45
CA SER A 109 1.08 6.37 -14.22
C SER A 109 1.89 6.11 -12.97
N ASN A 110 1.76 7.00 -12.00
CA ASN A 110 2.43 6.93 -10.70
C ASN A 110 1.39 6.69 -9.60
N TRP A 111 1.84 6.21 -8.44
CA TRP A 111 1.07 6.32 -7.21
C TRP A 111 0.79 7.80 -6.95
N ILE A 112 -0.48 8.11 -6.72
CA ILE A 112 -0.92 9.42 -6.26
C ILE A 112 -1.12 9.31 -4.76
N ILE A 113 -0.43 10.16 -4.01
CA ILE A 113 -0.54 10.22 -2.55
C ILE A 113 -1.21 11.56 -2.18
N ALA A 114 -2.43 11.48 -1.64
CA ALA A 114 -3.24 12.66 -1.35
C ALA A 114 -3.82 12.62 0.07
N LYS A 115 -3.69 13.73 0.82
CA LYS A 115 -4.35 13.91 2.12
C LYS A 115 -5.86 13.76 1.98
N ALA A 116 -6.47 12.95 2.85
CA ALA A 116 -7.90 12.64 2.82
C ALA A 116 -8.77 13.80 3.33
N LYS A 117 -8.20 14.78 4.04
CA LYS A 117 -8.96 15.89 4.64
C LYS A 117 -9.77 16.64 3.58
N GLY A 118 -11.09 16.65 3.80
CA GLY A 118 -12.05 17.33 2.92
C GLY A 118 -12.40 16.57 1.63
N ILE A 119 -11.86 15.36 1.41
CA ILE A 119 -12.32 14.47 0.35
C ILE A 119 -13.59 13.75 0.82
N LYS A 120 -14.63 13.74 -0.02
CA LYS A 120 -15.91 13.09 0.25
C LYS A 120 -15.97 11.72 -0.42
N ALA A 121 -16.88 10.85 0.04
CA ALA A 121 -17.17 9.62 -0.68
C ALA A 121 -17.76 9.91 -2.07
N GLY A 122 -17.58 8.99 -3.01
CA GLY A 122 -18.06 9.10 -4.40
C GLY A 122 -16.96 8.89 -5.44
N ASN A 123 -17.28 9.22 -6.69
CA ASN A 123 -16.35 9.08 -7.81
C ASN A 123 -15.53 10.35 -7.99
N HIS A 124 -14.21 10.20 -8.00
CA HIS A 124 -13.27 11.30 -8.16
C HIS A 124 -12.43 11.11 -9.43
N PRO A 125 -12.25 12.15 -10.25
CA PRO A 125 -11.25 12.13 -11.30
C PRO A 125 -9.85 11.94 -10.70
N VAL A 126 -9.10 10.95 -11.19
CA VAL A 126 -7.75 10.63 -10.70
C VAL A 126 -6.83 11.84 -10.80
N GLY A 127 -6.89 12.58 -11.91
CA GLY A 127 -6.09 13.79 -12.11
C GLY A 127 -6.35 14.90 -11.08
N ARG A 128 -7.57 14.98 -10.50
CA ARG A 128 -7.85 15.95 -9.43
C ARG A 128 -7.17 15.59 -8.12
N LEU A 129 -6.95 14.31 -7.84
CA LEU A 129 -6.19 13.90 -6.65
C LEU A 129 -4.71 14.26 -6.82
N GLN A 130 -4.17 14.06 -8.02
CA GLN A 130 -2.77 14.31 -8.37
C GLN A 130 -2.36 15.79 -8.29
N THR A 131 -3.22 16.70 -8.76
CA THR A 131 -2.90 18.14 -8.84
C THR A 131 -3.49 18.97 -7.70
N SER A 132 -4.09 18.31 -6.71
CA SER A 132 -4.70 19.02 -5.58
C SER A 132 -3.64 19.58 -4.63
N VAL A 133 -4.00 20.64 -3.90
CA VAL A 133 -3.29 21.11 -2.70
C VAL A 133 -3.14 20.05 -1.59
N ARG A 134 -3.70 18.85 -1.79
CA ARG A 134 -3.61 17.70 -0.87
C ARG A 134 -2.52 16.72 -1.29
N ALA A 135 -1.92 16.90 -2.47
CA ALA A 135 -0.82 16.07 -2.92
C ALA A 135 0.35 16.14 -1.94
N MET A 136 1.03 15.01 -1.76
CA MET A 136 2.20 14.89 -0.89
C MET A 136 3.43 14.55 -1.75
N PRO A 137 4.02 15.54 -2.46
CA PRO A 137 5.02 15.28 -3.50
C PRO A 137 6.24 14.54 -2.97
N GLU A 138 6.79 14.92 -1.81
CA GLU A 138 7.99 14.27 -1.25
C GLU A 138 7.76 12.77 -0.96
N LEU A 139 6.66 12.43 -0.28
CA LEU A 139 6.31 11.03 -0.02
C LEU A 139 5.97 10.29 -1.32
N GLN A 140 5.27 10.96 -2.23
CA GLN A 140 4.89 10.41 -3.52
C GLN A 140 6.12 10.05 -4.36
N ASP A 141 7.14 10.92 -4.40
CA ASP A 141 8.36 10.68 -5.16
C ASP A 141 9.13 9.48 -4.58
N GLN A 142 9.25 9.40 -3.26
CA GLN A 142 9.88 8.25 -2.59
C GLN A 142 9.14 6.93 -2.85
N VAL A 143 7.81 6.94 -2.74
CA VAL A 143 6.98 5.76 -3.06
C VAL A 143 7.16 5.35 -4.52
N ASN A 144 7.15 6.30 -5.46
CA ASN A 144 7.29 5.99 -6.88
C ASN A 144 8.70 5.57 -7.30
N GLN A 145 9.71 5.91 -6.50
CA GLN A 145 11.08 5.43 -6.70
C GLN A 145 11.26 3.99 -6.18
N GLU A 146 10.67 3.66 -5.03
CA GLU A 146 10.88 2.36 -4.38
C GLU A 146 9.88 1.28 -4.81
N PHE A 147 8.61 1.63 -5.07
CA PHE A 147 7.56 0.68 -5.44
C PHE A 147 7.90 -0.18 -6.67
N PRO A 148 8.49 0.35 -7.76
CA PRO A 148 8.96 -0.47 -8.89
C PRO A 148 9.94 -1.58 -8.47
N ARG A 149 10.82 -1.31 -7.50
CA ARG A 149 11.78 -2.31 -6.99
C ARG A 149 11.07 -3.42 -6.26
N VAL A 150 10.09 -3.08 -5.43
CA VAL A 150 9.21 -4.06 -4.76
C VAL A 150 8.47 -4.93 -5.77
N VAL A 151 7.91 -4.34 -6.83
CA VAL A 151 7.25 -5.10 -7.90
C VAL A 151 8.24 -6.03 -8.60
N ASN A 152 9.48 -5.61 -8.85
CA ASN A 152 10.47 -6.45 -9.50
C ASN A 152 10.94 -7.60 -8.58
N ASP A 153 11.16 -7.33 -7.29
CA ASP A 153 11.64 -8.33 -6.33
C ASP A 153 10.61 -9.43 -6.07
N TYR A 154 9.32 -9.08 -6.04
CA TYR A 154 8.25 -10.00 -5.64
C TYR A 154 7.30 -10.39 -6.79
N GLY A 155 7.27 -9.65 -7.89
CA GLY A 155 6.32 -9.87 -8.98
C GLY A 155 6.50 -11.21 -9.70
N ALA A 156 7.74 -11.62 -9.95
CA ALA A 156 8.03 -12.94 -10.53
C ALA A 156 7.51 -14.07 -9.63
N ARG A 157 7.63 -13.92 -8.31
CA ARG A 157 7.10 -14.88 -7.34
C ARG A 157 5.57 -14.98 -7.41
N VAL A 158 4.88 -13.84 -7.45
CA VAL A 158 3.41 -13.79 -7.58
C VAL A 158 2.94 -14.54 -8.84
N LEU A 159 3.65 -14.38 -9.95
CA LEU A 159 3.33 -15.06 -11.21
C LEU A 159 3.65 -16.56 -11.21
N SER A 160 4.52 -17.02 -10.31
CA SER A 160 4.99 -18.41 -10.25
C SER A 160 4.15 -19.34 -9.37
N ILE A 161 3.19 -18.81 -8.60
CA ILE A 161 2.38 -19.57 -7.65
C ILE A 161 0.88 -19.47 -7.96
N PRO A 162 0.05 -20.41 -7.48
CA PRO A 162 -1.40 -20.35 -7.65
C PRO A 162 -1.99 -19.04 -7.09
N ALA A 163 -2.97 -18.47 -7.78
CA ALA A 163 -3.56 -17.16 -7.44
C ALA A 163 -4.15 -17.13 -6.02
N GLU A 164 -4.71 -18.26 -5.57
CA GLU A 164 -5.26 -18.47 -4.24
C GLU A 164 -4.22 -18.43 -3.11
N GLU A 165 -2.95 -18.69 -3.42
CA GLU A 165 -1.84 -18.68 -2.45
C GLU A 165 -1.12 -17.33 -2.38
N VAL A 166 -1.32 -16.46 -3.38
CA VAL A 166 -0.56 -15.21 -3.54
C VAL A 166 -0.59 -14.33 -2.30
N LEU A 167 -1.76 -14.06 -1.73
CA LEU A 167 -1.86 -13.16 -0.58
C LEU A 167 -1.15 -13.74 0.65
N THR A 168 -1.33 -15.04 0.91
CA THR A 168 -0.66 -15.72 2.02
C THR A 168 0.86 -15.78 1.84
N ASP A 169 1.36 -15.94 0.61
CA ASP A 169 2.80 -15.91 0.34
C ASP A 169 3.37 -14.49 0.50
N LEU A 170 2.65 -13.47 0.02
CA LEU A 170 3.05 -12.06 0.15
C LEU A 170 3.06 -11.56 1.60
N ASP A 171 2.13 -11.99 2.44
CA ASP A 171 2.13 -11.64 3.87
C ASP A 171 3.44 -12.09 4.55
N LYS A 172 4.00 -13.25 4.18
CA LYS A 172 5.30 -13.71 4.70
C LYS A 172 6.45 -12.79 4.31
N TYR A 173 6.41 -12.21 3.10
CA TYR A 173 7.43 -11.24 2.68
C TYR A 173 7.25 -9.90 3.38
N LEU A 174 6.01 -9.44 3.58
CA LEU A 174 5.73 -8.26 4.38
C LEU A 174 6.26 -8.41 5.81
N ASP A 175 6.05 -9.56 6.46
CA ASP A 175 6.57 -9.82 7.80
C ASP A 175 8.11 -9.79 7.86
N ARG A 176 8.78 -10.33 6.83
CA ARG A 176 10.25 -10.23 6.73
C ARG A 176 10.72 -8.79 6.58
N GLU A 177 10.02 -7.97 5.80
CA GLU A 177 10.36 -6.55 5.62
C GLU A 177 10.11 -5.76 6.90
N ARG A 178 9.00 -6.02 7.60
CA ARG A 178 8.71 -5.42 8.92
C ARG A 178 9.83 -5.67 9.92
N GLN A 179 10.38 -6.88 9.96
CA GLN A 179 11.48 -7.24 10.87
C GLN A 179 12.77 -6.46 10.63
N LYS A 180 13.01 -5.98 9.39
CA LYS A 180 14.21 -5.18 9.06
C LYS A 180 14.15 -3.76 9.60
N VAL A 181 12.94 -3.24 9.83
CA VAL A 181 12.70 -1.85 10.28
C VAL A 181 12.64 -1.74 11.81
N LEU A 182 12.58 -2.88 12.53
CA LEU A 182 12.58 -2.87 13.98
C LEU A 182 13.95 -2.42 14.53
N PRO A 183 13.99 -1.56 15.56
CA PRO A 183 15.23 -1.20 16.23
C PRO A 183 15.96 -2.46 16.73
N LYS A 184 17.27 -2.55 16.48
CA LYS A 184 18.12 -3.70 16.86
C LYS A 184 18.07 -4.02 18.38
N GLU A 185 17.68 -3.06 19.21
CA GLU A 185 17.56 -3.23 20.67
C GLU A 185 16.37 -4.12 21.09
N SER A 186 15.35 -4.26 20.24
CA SER A 186 14.17 -5.08 20.54
C SER A 186 14.44 -6.59 20.45
N VAL A 187 15.51 -7.00 19.77
CA VAL A 187 15.84 -8.42 19.56
C VAL A 187 16.57 -9.03 20.77
N MET A 188 17.23 -8.20 21.60
CA MET A 188 17.89 -8.68 22.82
C MET A 188 16.94 -8.81 24.03
N GLY A 189 15.82 -8.09 24.05
CA GLY A 189 14.85 -8.13 25.16
C GLY A 189 14.03 -9.41 25.27
N LEU A 190 13.96 -10.22 24.20
CA LEU A 190 13.18 -11.46 24.15
C LEU A 190 13.96 -12.71 24.59
N ARG A 191 15.30 -12.64 24.69
CA ARG A 191 16.12 -13.78 25.17
C ARG A 191 16.31 -13.83 26.69
N ALA A 192 15.86 -12.82 27.44
CA ALA A 192 16.10 -12.71 28.88
C ALA A 192 14.93 -13.15 29.78
N ARG A 193 13.78 -13.60 29.23
CA ARG A 193 12.59 -13.95 30.04
C ARG A 193 12.27 -15.45 30.18
N TYR A 194 13.26 -16.32 30.03
CA TYR A 194 13.13 -17.74 30.40
C TYR A 194 14.36 -18.21 31.17
N ARG A 195 14.53 -17.67 32.37
CA ARG A 195 15.30 -18.30 33.45
C ARG A 195 14.72 -17.85 34.78
N PHE A 196 13.69 -18.55 35.25
CA PHE A 196 13.47 -18.91 36.66
C PHE A 196 12.61 -20.17 36.68
#